data_AF-A0A0F9UDR7-F1
#
_entry.id   AF-A0A0F9UDR7-F1
#
_cell.length_a   1.000
_cell.length_b   1.000
_cell.length_c   1.000
_cell.angle_alpha   90.00
_cell.angle_beta   90.00
_cell.angle_gamma   90.00
#
_symmetry.space_group_name_H-M   'P 1'
#
loop_
_entity.id
_entity.type
_entity.pdbx_description
1 polymer ?
#
loop_
_entity_poly.entity_id
_entity_poly.type
_entity_poly.pdbx_seq_one_letter_code
_entity_poly.pdbx_strand_id
1 'polypeptide(L)'
;MNTQQLRTTWHLAILVLLSSLLAGCGINNIPTYDEQVKSAWSQVENQYQRRADLIPNLVETVKGFARQEQETLTAVVEARSKATSIQISADDLNDPAKMRQFEQAQGQLTGALSRLMAVSERYPDLKSNQNFLALQSQLEGTENRIAVARRDFINSIQQYNTEIRTFPGRVWHSLMYSDMPIRENFEATTENAEQAPAVSFE
;
A
#
# COMPACT_ATOMS: atom_id res chain seq x y z
N MET A 1 -0.33 -36.40 -52.52
CA MET A 1 -0.30 -35.78 -51.17
C MET A 1 -0.61 -36.85 -50.14
N ASN A 2 0.29 -37.05 -49.17
CA ASN A 2 0.23 -38.14 -48.21
C ASN A 2 -0.96 -37.99 -47.26
N THR A 3 -1.87 -38.97 -47.24
CA THR A 3 -3.02 -39.04 -46.31
C THR A 3 -2.59 -38.99 -44.84
N GLN A 4 -1.37 -39.44 -44.55
CA GLN A 4 -0.76 -39.38 -43.22
C GLN A 4 -0.41 -37.94 -42.80
N GLN A 5 0.10 -37.11 -43.72
CA GLN A 5 0.39 -35.70 -43.45
C GLN A 5 -0.90 -34.89 -43.25
N LEU A 6 -1.96 -35.20 -44.01
CA LEU A 6 -3.27 -34.57 -43.86
C LEU A 6 -3.89 -34.89 -42.48
N ARG A 7 -3.72 -36.12 -41.97
CA ARG A 7 -4.21 -36.47 -40.63
C ARG A 7 -3.44 -35.72 -39.54
N THR A 8 -2.11 -35.63 -39.62
CA THR A 8 -1.30 -34.92 -38.61
C THR A 8 -1.59 -33.42 -38.56
N THR A 9 -1.82 -32.76 -39.69
CA THR A 9 -2.17 -31.32 -39.70
C THR A 9 -3.55 -31.07 -39.10
N TRP A 10 -4.52 -31.95 -39.33
CA TRP A 10 -5.83 -31.87 -38.69
C TRP A 10 -5.77 -32.07 -37.18
N HIS A 11 -4.92 -32.99 -36.69
CA HIS A 11 -4.76 -33.19 -35.24
C HIS A 11 -4.12 -31.96 -34.59
N LEU A 12 -3.12 -31.35 -35.23
CA LEU A 12 -2.53 -30.09 -34.78
C LEU A 12 -3.54 -28.94 -34.78
N ALA A 13 -4.36 -28.80 -35.83
CA ALA A 13 -5.37 -27.75 -35.91
C ALA A 13 -6.46 -27.90 -34.85
N ILE A 14 -6.92 -29.13 -34.58
CA ILE A 14 -7.89 -29.42 -33.51
C ILE A 14 -7.27 -29.14 -32.14
N LEU A 15 -6.00 -29.47 -31.92
CA LEU A 15 -5.30 -29.22 -30.66
C LEU A 15 -5.13 -27.72 -30.41
N VAL A 16 -4.81 -26.95 -31.45
CA VAL A 16 -4.78 -25.47 -31.40
C VAL A 16 -6.17 -24.90 -31.11
N LEU A 17 -7.21 -25.38 -31.81
CA LEU A 17 -8.58 -24.93 -31.59
C LEU A 17 -9.08 -25.25 -30.17
N LEU A 18 -8.86 -26.47 -29.67
CA LEU A 18 -9.18 -26.83 -28.28
C LEU A 18 -8.41 -25.96 -27.29
N SER A 19 -7.11 -25.73 -27.51
CA SER A 19 -6.32 -24.85 -26.65
C SER A 19 -6.82 -23.40 -26.65
N SER A 20 -7.35 -22.90 -27.77
CA SER A 20 -7.99 -21.58 -27.86
C SER A 20 -9.37 -21.52 -27.19
N LEU A 21 -10.10 -22.63 -27.10
CA LEU A 21 -11.35 -22.71 -26.34
C LEU A 21 -11.11 -22.78 -24.83
N LEU A 22 -9.99 -23.36 -24.38
CA LEU A 22 -9.53 -23.27 -22.98
C LEU A 22 -8.94 -21.88 -22.64
N ALA A 23 -8.43 -21.15 -23.65
CA ALA A 23 -7.82 -19.83 -23.48
C ALA A 23 -8.76 -18.73 -22.98
N GLY A 24 -10.06 -18.87 -23.26
CA GLY A 24 -11.08 -17.91 -22.83
C GLY A 24 -11.24 -17.77 -21.31
N CYS A 25 -10.70 -18.71 -20.51
CA CYS A 25 -10.88 -18.75 -19.07
C CYS A 25 -9.79 -18.06 -18.22
N GLY A 26 -8.81 -17.36 -18.82
CA GLY A 26 -7.76 -16.70 -18.02
C GLY A 26 -7.03 -15.53 -18.68
N ILE A 27 -7.25 -15.29 -19.97
CA ILE A 27 -6.61 -14.19 -20.70
C ILE A 27 -6.85 -12.81 -20.08
N ASN A 28 -8.03 -12.60 -19.50
CA ASN A 28 -8.39 -11.33 -18.86
C ASN A 28 -7.96 -11.25 -17.39
N ASN A 29 -7.44 -12.32 -16.78
CA ASN A 29 -7.06 -12.31 -15.36
C ASN A 29 -5.93 -11.31 -15.09
N ILE A 30 -4.88 -11.32 -15.92
CA ILE A 30 -3.71 -10.46 -15.75
C ILE A 30 -4.10 -8.97 -15.74
N PRO A 31 -4.77 -8.41 -16.77
CA PRO A 31 -5.19 -7.01 -16.73
C PRO A 31 -6.21 -6.73 -15.62
N THR A 32 -7.06 -7.70 -15.28
CA THR A 32 -8.02 -7.54 -14.18
C THR A 32 -7.31 -7.41 -12.83
N TYR A 33 -6.29 -8.23 -12.57
CA TYR A 33 -5.51 -8.17 -11.34
C TYR A 33 -4.61 -6.93 -11.30
N ASP A 34 -4.10 -6.47 -12.44
CA ASP A 34 -3.37 -5.21 -12.54
C ASP A 34 -4.24 -4.01 -12.12
N GLU A 35 -5.47 -3.92 -12.61
CA GLU A 35 -6.42 -2.88 -12.20
C GLU A 35 -6.83 -3.00 -10.73
N GLN A 36 -6.91 -4.21 -10.18
CA GLN A 36 -7.13 -4.42 -8.75
C GLN A 36 -5.97 -3.91 -7.90
N VAL A 37 -4.72 -4.09 -8.34
CA VAL A 37 -3.54 -3.51 -7.68
C VAL A 37 -3.62 -1.98 -7.66
N LYS A 38 -3.90 -1.36 -8.81
CA LYS A 38 -4.04 0.11 -8.92
C LYS A 38 -5.17 0.64 -8.04
N SER A 39 -6.33 -0.02 -8.07
CA SER A 39 -7.48 0.35 -7.24
C SER A 39 -7.16 0.25 -5.74
N ALA A 40 -6.52 -0.85 -5.31
CA ALA A 40 -6.10 -1.02 -3.93
C ALA A 40 -5.07 0.05 -3.51
N TRP A 41 -4.16 0.44 -4.40
CA TRP A 41 -3.24 1.55 -4.15
C TRP A 41 -3.97 2.87 -3.91
N SER A 42 -4.93 3.22 -4.76
CA SER A 42 -5.72 4.44 -4.57
C SER A 42 -6.45 4.45 -3.21
N GLN A 43 -6.86 3.28 -2.70
CA GLN A 43 -7.42 3.19 -1.35
C GLN A 43 -6.39 3.50 -0.27
N VAL A 44 -5.14 3.01 -0.41
CA VAL A 44 -4.03 3.33 0.49
C VAL A 44 -3.77 4.84 0.50
N GLU A 45 -3.65 5.45 -0.68
CA GLU A 45 -3.44 6.90 -0.83
C GLU A 45 -4.55 7.72 -0.17
N ASN A 46 -5.81 7.33 -0.37
CA ASN A 46 -6.95 8.01 0.24
C ASN A 46 -6.88 8.02 1.78
N GLN A 47 -6.45 6.93 2.40
CA GLN A 47 -6.32 6.88 3.87
C GLN A 47 -5.14 7.74 4.35
N TYR A 48 -4.01 7.72 3.64
CA TYR A 48 -2.86 8.59 3.96
C TYR A 48 -3.18 10.08 3.78
N GLN A 49 -3.93 10.43 2.73
CA GLN A 49 -4.40 11.80 2.51
C GLN A 49 -5.32 12.25 3.66
N ARG A 50 -6.29 11.41 4.03
CA ARG A 50 -7.18 11.69 5.17
C ARG A 50 -6.39 11.95 6.45
N ARG A 51 -5.37 11.14 6.73
CA ARG A 51 -4.49 11.35 7.89
C ARG A 51 -3.81 12.72 7.82
N ALA A 52 -3.26 13.07 6.66
CA ALA A 52 -2.62 14.37 6.47
C ALA A 52 -3.59 15.55 6.63
N ASP A 53 -4.86 15.39 6.24
CA ASP A 53 -5.89 16.43 6.32
C ASP A 53 -6.35 16.72 7.75
N LEU A 54 -6.23 15.75 8.67
CA LEU A 54 -6.57 15.93 10.09
C LEU A 54 -5.51 16.70 10.87
N ILE A 55 -4.25 16.70 10.40
CA ILE A 55 -3.11 17.25 11.14
C ILE A 55 -3.21 18.76 11.41
N PRO A 56 -3.61 19.63 10.45
CA PRO A 56 -3.74 21.05 10.73
C PRO A 56 -4.67 21.34 11.90
N ASN A 57 -5.83 20.68 11.96
CA ASN A 57 -6.78 20.82 13.06
C ASN A 57 -6.21 20.31 14.39
N LEU A 58 -5.46 19.21 14.36
CA LEU A 58 -4.77 18.69 15.53
C LEU A 58 -3.73 19.69 16.04
N VAL A 59 -2.88 20.20 15.14
CA VAL A 59 -1.82 21.17 15.47
C VAL A 59 -2.41 22.45 16.06
N GLU A 60 -3.47 23.00 15.48
CA GLU A 60 -4.14 24.19 16.03
C GLU A 60 -4.78 23.92 17.40
N THR A 61 -5.38 22.74 17.58
CA THR A 61 -5.93 22.34 18.89
C THR A 61 -4.84 22.25 19.95
N VAL A 62 -3.72 21.56 19.66
CA VAL A 62 -2.60 21.45 20.60
C VAL A 62 -1.94 22.81 20.85
N LYS A 63 -1.77 23.65 19.83
CA LYS A 63 -1.27 25.02 19.99
C LYS A 63 -2.10 25.83 20.99
N GLY A 64 -3.42 25.66 21.05
CA GLY A 64 -4.27 26.36 22.03
C GLY A 64 -3.87 26.12 23.49
N PHE A 65 -3.35 24.92 23.81
CA PHE A 65 -3.04 24.49 25.18
C PHE A 65 -1.53 24.40 25.47
N ALA A 66 -0.73 24.08 24.46
CA ALA A 66 0.69 23.74 24.61
C ALA A 66 1.59 24.58 23.69
N ARG A 67 1.41 25.92 23.69
CA ARG A 67 2.19 26.84 22.84
C ARG A 67 3.71 26.75 22.99
N GLN A 68 4.19 26.24 24.13
CA GLN A 68 5.62 26.08 24.43
C GLN A 68 6.24 24.92 23.65
N GLU A 69 5.42 24.00 23.11
CA GLU A 69 5.84 22.80 22.38
C GLU A 69 6.11 23.10 20.90
N GLN A 70 6.76 24.23 20.62
CA GLN A 70 6.98 24.70 19.24
C GLN A 70 7.78 23.70 18.42
N GLU A 71 8.83 23.12 19.00
CA GLU A 71 9.67 22.13 18.32
C GLU A 71 8.84 20.90 17.89
N THR A 72 8.02 20.36 18.79
CA THR A 72 7.14 19.21 18.50
C THR A 72 6.12 19.55 17.41
N LEU A 73 5.48 20.72 17.50
CA LEU A 73 4.47 21.15 16.53
C LEU A 73 5.09 21.39 15.14
N THR A 74 6.27 22.01 15.08
CA THR A 74 7.01 22.21 13.84
C THR A 74 7.40 20.87 13.22
N ALA A 75 7.91 19.92 14.01
CA ALA A 75 8.27 18.59 13.53
C ALA A 75 7.08 17.84 12.91
N VAL A 76 5.87 18.00 13.47
CA VAL A 76 4.64 17.41 12.91
C VAL A 76 4.25 18.07 11.59
N VAL A 77 4.34 19.39 11.49
CA VAL A 77 4.04 20.13 10.26
C VAL A 77 5.03 19.79 9.14
N GLU A 78 6.32 19.72 9.45
CA GLU A 78 7.36 19.32 8.51
C GLU A 78 7.19 17.87 8.05
N ALA A 79 6.94 16.95 8.98
CA ALA A 79 6.71 15.54 8.66
C ALA A 79 5.47 15.36 7.78
N ARG A 80 4.38 16.10 8.06
CA ARG A 80 3.21 16.16 7.19
C ARG A 80 3.58 16.65 5.79
N SER A 81 4.28 17.79 5.70
CA SER A 81 4.64 18.39 4.41
C SER A 81 5.44 17.41 3.56
N LYS A 82 6.40 16.72 4.17
CA LYS A 82 7.21 15.69 3.51
C LYS A 82 6.41 14.45 3.12
N ALA A 83 5.48 13.99 3.97
CA ALA A 83 4.61 12.87 3.64
C ALA A 83 3.66 13.18 2.48
N THR A 84 3.20 14.43 2.36
CA THR A 84 2.30 14.86 1.26
C THR A 84 3.04 15.26 -0.03
N SER A 85 4.35 15.54 0.04
CA SER A 85 5.12 15.93 -1.15
C SER A 85 5.50 14.74 -2.03
N ILE A 86 5.48 13.52 -1.47
CA ILE A 86 5.73 12.28 -2.22
C ILE A 86 4.40 11.75 -2.72
N GLN A 87 4.18 11.92 -4.03
CA GLN A 87 3.02 11.38 -4.73
C GLN A 87 3.46 10.17 -5.56
N ILE A 88 2.69 9.08 -5.50
CA ILE A 88 2.98 7.84 -6.19
C ILE A 88 1.87 7.60 -7.20
N SER A 89 2.18 7.75 -8.48
CA SER A 89 1.24 7.39 -9.53
C SER A 89 1.14 5.86 -9.69
N ALA A 90 0.11 5.40 -10.40
CA ALA A 90 -0.07 3.98 -10.72
C ALA A 90 1.15 3.37 -11.47
N ASP A 91 1.85 4.20 -12.26
CA ASP A 91 3.04 3.77 -13.01
C ASP A 91 4.27 3.66 -12.10
N ASP A 92 4.31 4.42 -11.00
CA ASP A 92 5.39 4.41 -10.02
C ASP A 92 5.36 3.20 -9.09
N LEU A 93 4.27 2.41 -9.10
CA LEU A 93 4.13 1.19 -8.29
C LEU A 93 5.18 0.11 -8.61
N ASN A 94 5.85 0.25 -9.76
CA ASN A 94 6.92 -0.64 -10.18
C ASN A 94 8.32 -0.08 -9.84
N ASP A 95 8.42 1.08 -9.16
CA ASP A 95 9.67 1.70 -8.74
C ASP A 95 9.88 1.52 -7.22
N PRO A 96 10.68 0.53 -6.80
CA PRO A 96 10.91 0.25 -5.37
C PRO A 96 11.58 1.40 -4.62
N ALA A 97 12.32 2.26 -5.31
CA ALA A 97 12.95 3.41 -4.66
C ALA A 97 11.90 4.45 -4.28
N LYS A 98 10.94 4.74 -5.17
CA LYS A 98 9.82 5.64 -4.88
C LYS A 98 8.91 5.10 -3.78
N MET A 99 8.58 3.80 -3.83
CA MET A 99 7.74 3.18 -2.79
C MET A 99 8.41 3.26 -1.41
N ARG A 100 9.71 2.97 -1.31
CA ARG A 100 10.46 3.10 -0.05
C ARG A 100 10.53 4.55 0.45
N GLN A 101 10.71 5.52 -0.44
CA GLN A 101 10.69 6.93 -0.07
C GLN A 101 9.33 7.35 0.50
N PHE A 102 8.24 6.91 -0.14
CA PHE A 102 6.89 7.13 0.36
C PHE A 102 6.70 6.52 1.75
N GLU A 103 7.03 5.23 1.94
CA GLU A 103 6.94 4.55 3.24
C GLU A 103 7.75 5.25 4.32
N GLN A 104 8.99 5.67 4.02
CA GLN A 104 9.83 6.38 4.96
C GLN A 104 9.20 7.71 5.40
N ALA A 105 8.65 8.48 4.47
CA ALA A 105 7.97 9.73 4.81
C ALA A 105 6.70 9.49 5.63
N GLN A 106 5.92 8.46 5.31
CA GLN A 106 4.75 8.08 6.10
C GLN A 106 5.14 7.62 7.52
N GLY A 107 6.25 6.89 7.68
CA GLY A 107 6.79 6.48 8.97
C GLY A 107 7.29 7.65 9.82
N GLN A 108 7.97 8.62 9.20
CA GLN A 108 8.39 9.87 9.87
C GLN A 108 7.19 10.65 10.43
N LEU A 109 6.09 10.70 9.66
CA LEU A 109 4.85 11.31 10.12
C LEU A 109 4.23 10.53 11.29
N THR A 110 4.16 9.20 11.22
CA THR A 110 3.69 8.37 12.34
C THR A 110 4.50 8.66 13.61
N GLY A 111 5.83 8.66 13.52
CA GLY A 111 6.70 8.94 14.66
C GLY A 111 6.53 10.35 15.24
N ALA A 112 6.31 11.36 14.40
CA ALA A 112 6.02 12.72 14.84
C ALA A 112 4.67 12.81 15.58
N LEU A 113 3.64 12.12 15.08
CA LEU A 113 2.34 12.04 15.75
C LEU A 113 2.44 11.31 17.10
N SER A 114 3.21 10.22 17.20
CA SER A 114 3.43 9.52 18.48
C SER A 114 4.07 10.43 19.52
N ARG A 115 5.08 11.23 19.13
CA ARG A 115 5.69 12.23 20.03
C ARG A 115 4.67 13.29 20.48
N LEU A 116 3.84 13.79 19.56
CA LEU A 116 2.79 14.76 19.88
C LEU A 116 1.77 14.18 20.88
N MET A 117 1.42 12.90 20.75
CA MET A 117 0.52 12.23 21.71
C MET A 117 1.17 12.12 23.10
N ALA A 118 2.46 11.79 23.17
CA ALA A 118 3.18 11.79 24.45
C ALA A 118 3.24 13.19 25.10
N VAL A 119 3.39 14.25 24.31
CA VAL A 119 3.30 15.63 24.80
C VAL A 119 1.96 15.90 25.45
N SER A 120 0.86 15.43 24.86
CA SER A 120 -0.50 15.66 25.38
C SER A 120 -0.71 15.12 26.81
N GLU A 121 0.04 14.10 27.22
CA GLU A 121 -0.04 13.55 28.58
C GLU A 121 0.41 14.54 29.67
N ARG A 122 1.29 15.48 29.30
CA ARG A 122 1.79 16.53 30.20
C ARG A 122 0.83 17.71 30.36
N TYR A 123 -0.24 17.76 29.56
CA TYR A 123 -1.21 18.86 29.53
C TYR A 123 -2.63 18.33 29.83
N PRO A 124 -3.06 18.26 31.11
CA PRO A 124 -4.36 17.69 31.49
C PRO A 124 -5.57 18.34 30.80
N ASP A 125 -5.53 19.66 30.60
CA ASP A 125 -6.61 20.40 29.92
C ASP A 125 -6.72 20.03 28.44
N LEU A 126 -5.60 19.76 27.77
CA LEU A 126 -5.57 19.26 26.40
C LEU A 126 -6.06 17.81 26.34
N LYS A 127 -5.58 16.97 27.27
CA LYS A 127 -5.94 15.55 27.35
C LYS A 127 -7.45 15.35 27.54
N SER A 128 -8.10 16.25 28.26
CA SER A 128 -9.55 16.23 28.49
C SER A 128 -10.34 17.04 27.46
N ASN A 129 -9.68 17.70 26.50
CA ASN A 129 -10.34 18.49 25.48
C ASN A 129 -11.10 17.58 24.50
N GLN A 130 -12.40 17.81 24.36
CA GLN A 130 -13.26 16.99 23.51
C GLN A 130 -12.88 17.03 22.02
N ASN A 131 -12.41 18.17 21.51
CA ASN A 131 -11.96 18.26 20.12
C ASN A 131 -10.67 17.48 19.91
N PHE A 132 -9.74 17.52 20.87
CA PHE A 132 -8.51 16.74 20.82
C PHE A 132 -8.80 15.23 20.86
N LEU A 133 -9.64 14.78 21.79
CA LEU A 133 -10.05 13.37 21.89
C LEU A 133 -10.74 12.87 20.61
N ALA A 134 -11.60 13.70 20.00
CA ALA A 134 -12.25 13.38 18.74
C ALA A 134 -11.22 13.23 17.60
N LEU A 135 -10.26 14.15 17.48
CA LEU A 135 -9.20 14.09 16.47
C LEU A 135 -8.27 12.89 16.68
N GLN A 136 -7.93 12.58 17.94
CA GLN A 136 -7.14 11.41 18.29
C GLN A 136 -7.85 10.12 17.84
N SER A 137 -9.14 9.98 18.15
CA SER A 137 -9.95 8.83 17.71
C SER A 137 -10.06 8.73 16.18
N GLN A 138 -10.20 9.87 15.49
CA GLN A 138 -10.21 9.89 14.02
C GLN A 138 -8.87 9.45 13.42
N LEU A 139 -7.75 9.87 14.02
CA LEU A 139 -6.42 9.46 13.59
C LEU A 139 -6.18 7.98 13.83
N GLU A 140 -6.48 7.47 15.03
CA GLU A 140 -6.40 6.02 15.33
C GLU A 140 -7.27 5.20 14.35
N GLY A 141 -8.50 5.65 14.12
CA GLY A 141 -9.39 5.03 13.13
C GLY A 141 -8.84 5.12 11.70
N THR A 142 -8.02 6.12 11.38
CA THR A 142 -7.37 6.24 10.07
C THR A 142 -6.16 5.31 9.98
N GLU A 143 -5.34 5.18 11.03
CA GLU A 143 -4.24 4.21 11.09
C GLU A 143 -4.72 2.77 10.93
N ASN A 144 -5.82 2.41 11.59
CA ASN A 144 -6.43 1.09 11.42
C ASN A 144 -6.88 0.84 9.97
N ARG A 145 -7.42 1.86 9.29
CA ARG A 145 -7.81 1.77 7.87
C ARG A 145 -6.60 1.72 6.95
N ILE A 146 -5.52 2.44 7.26
CA ILE A 146 -4.24 2.36 6.53
C ILE A 146 -3.70 0.93 6.61
N ALA A 147 -3.69 0.31 7.80
CA ALA A 147 -3.21 -1.05 7.98
C ALA A 147 -4.01 -2.06 7.12
N VAL A 148 -5.34 -1.94 7.11
CA VAL A 148 -6.22 -2.78 6.28
C VAL A 148 -5.98 -2.53 4.78
N ALA A 149 -5.93 -1.26 4.35
CA ALA A 149 -5.69 -0.92 2.95
C ALA A 149 -4.33 -1.42 2.45
N ARG A 150 -3.26 -1.30 3.26
CA ARG A 150 -1.93 -1.85 2.94
C ARG A 150 -1.98 -3.37 2.80
N ARG A 151 -2.65 -4.07 3.72
CA ARG A 151 -2.83 -5.52 3.64
C ARG A 151 -3.55 -5.90 2.34
N ASP A 152 -4.64 -5.23 2.01
CA ASP A 152 -5.43 -5.52 0.83
C ASP A 152 -4.64 -5.22 -0.47
N PHE A 153 -3.79 -4.20 -0.46
CA PHE A 153 -2.84 -3.90 -1.53
C PHE A 153 -1.74 -4.97 -1.68
N ILE A 154 -1.16 -5.45 -0.57
CA ILE A 154 -0.20 -6.56 -0.60
C ILE A 154 -0.85 -7.83 -1.16
N ASN A 155 -2.08 -8.12 -0.75
CA ASN A 155 -2.82 -9.28 -1.24
C ASN A 155 -3.12 -9.19 -2.74
N SER A 156 -3.47 -8.01 -3.27
CA SER A 156 -3.70 -7.84 -4.70
C SER A 156 -2.42 -7.99 -5.51
N ILE A 157 -1.27 -7.49 -5.00
CA ILE A 157 0.04 -7.74 -5.60
C ILE A 157 0.35 -9.24 -5.60
N GLN A 158 0.13 -9.92 -4.47
CA GLN A 158 0.37 -11.37 -4.37
C GLN A 158 -0.47 -12.13 -5.40
N GLN A 159 -1.74 -11.79 -5.57
CA GLN A 159 -2.63 -12.41 -6.55
C GLN A 159 -2.14 -12.17 -7.98
N TYR A 160 -1.83 -10.92 -8.33
CA TYR A 160 -1.27 -10.56 -9.63
C TYR A 160 0.04 -11.32 -9.93
N ASN A 161 0.98 -11.29 -8.98
CA ASN A 161 2.28 -11.96 -9.12
C ASN A 161 2.12 -13.48 -9.21
N THR A 162 1.15 -14.07 -8.53
CA THR A 162 0.86 -15.50 -8.61
C THR A 162 0.35 -15.87 -10.00
N GLU A 163 -0.58 -15.10 -10.57
CA GLU A 163 -1.13 -15.34 -11.91
C GLU A 163 -0.02 -15.35 -12.98
N ILE A 164 0.87 -14.35 -13.00
CA ILE A 164 1.92 -14.26 -14.02
C ILE A 164 3.05 -15.29 -13.82
N ARG A 165 3.17 -15.89 -12.62
CA ARG A 165 4.23 -16.87 -12.30
C ARG A 165 3.77 -18.33 -12.38
N THR A 166 2.46 -18.60 -12.34
CA THR A 166 1.91 -19.96 -12.29
C THR A 166 1.21 -20.35 -13.59
N PHE A 167 0.98 -21.65 -13.80
CA PHE A 167 0.23 -22.14 -14.95
C PHE A 167 -1.29 -22.07 -14.65
N PRO A 168 -2.15 -21.61 -15.58
CA PRO A 168 -1.84 -21.25 -16.98
C PRO A 168 -1.41 -19.79 -17.20
N GLY A 169 -1.56 -18.89 -16.23
CA GLY A 169 -1.34 -17.44 -16.40
C GLY A 169 0.02 -17.04 -16.95
N ARG A 170 1.10 -17.75 -16.58
CA ARG A 170 2.46 -17.56 -17.13
C ARG A 170 2.53 -17.67 -18.65
N VAL A 171 1.69 -18.52 -19.26
CA VAL A 171 1.64 -18.66 -20.73
C VAL A 171 1.02 -17.40 -21.35
N TRP A 172 -0.09 -16.90 -20.79
CA TRP A 172 -0.72 -15.66 -21.23
C TRP A 172 0.19 -14.45 -21.03
N HIS A 173 0.88 -14.39 -19.90
CA HIS A 173 1.88 -13.37 -19.61
C HIS A 173 2.97 -13.35 -20.70
N SER A 174 3.60 -14.50 -20.98
CA SER A 174 4.67 -14.56 -21.98
C SER A 174 4.21 -14.30 -23.42
N LEU A 175 2.97 -14.61 -23.78
CA LEU A 175 2.47 -14.47 -25.16
C LEU A 175 1.86 -13.11 -25.45
N MET A 176 1.21 -12.48 -24.46
CA MET A 176 0.35 -11.29 -24.69
C MET A 176 0.64 -10.12 -23.75
N TYR A 177 1.22 -10.35 -22.58
CA TYR A 177 1.41 -9.33 -21.54
C TYR A 177 2.85 -9.27 -21.02
N SER A 178 3.82 -9.58 -21.89
CA SER A 178 5.22 -9.76 -21.52
C SER A 178 5.91 -8.48 -21.02
N ASP A 179 5.29 -7.33 -21.29
CA ASP A 179 5.69 -6.00 -20.83
C ASP A 179 5.28 -5.73 -19.37
N MET A 180 4.34 -6.49 -18.80
CA MET A 180 3.88 -6.28 -17.44
C MET A 180 4.87 -6.91 -16.42
N PRO A 181 5.49 -6.12 -15.53
CA PRO A 181 6.55 -6.62 -14.65
C PRO A 181 5.99 -7.31 -13.39
N ILE A 182 6.83 -8.16 -12.77
CA ILE A 182 6.58 -8.60 -11.39
C ILE A 182 6.67 -7.37 -10.49
N ARG A 183 5.67 -7.23 -9.60
CA ARG A 183 5.60 -6.12 -8.65
C ARG A 183 6.27 -6.51 -7.34
N GLU A 184 7.05 -5.60 -6.75
CA GLU A 184 7.58 -5.82 -5.40
C GLU A 184 6.48 -5.64 -4.36
N ASN A 185 6.52 -6.45 -3.29
CA ASN A 185 5.59 -6.28 -2.18
C ASN A 185 6.01 -5.06 -1.34
N PHE A 186 5.04 -4.38 -0.75
CA PHE A 186 5.32 -3.54 0.41
C PHE A 186 5.97 -4.40 1.49
N GLU A 187 7.13 -3.98 1.98
CA GLU A 187 7.70 -4.61 3.16
C GLU A 187 6.71 -4.43 4.31
N ALA A 188 6.47 -5.48 5.08
CA ALA A 188 5.77 -5.36 6.35
C ALA A 188 6.66 -4.56 7.29
N THR A 189 6.63 -3.22 7.16
CA THR A 189 7.41 -2.29 7.95
C THR A 189 6.96 -2.40 9.40
N THR A 190 7.59 -3.32 10.11
CA THR A 190 7.89 -3.12 11.51
C THR A 190 9.36 -2.75 11.50
N GLU A 191 9.68 -1.46 11.63
CA GLU A 191 11.01 -1.09 12.10
C GLU A 191 11.24 -1.92 13.38
N ASN A 192 12.24 -2.79 13.36
CA ASN A 192 12.54 -3.77 14.43
C ASN A 192 11.63 -5.02 14.53
N ALA A 193 10.98 -5.46 13.46
CA ALA A 193 10.28 -6.78 13.44
C ALA A 193 11.20 -7.95 13.84
N GLU A 194 12.50 -7.80 13.53
CA GLU A 194 13.54 -8.77 13.81
C GLU A 194 14.11 -8.66 15.24
N GLN A 195 13.83 -7.57 15.97
CA GLN A 195 14.25 -7.40 17.36
C GLN A 195 13.05 -7.59 18.28
N ALA A 196 12.85 -8.82 18.76
CA ALA A 196 11.93 -9.07 19.87
C ALA A 196 12.35 -8.22 21.09
N PRO A 197 11.42 -7.54 21.78
CA PRO A 197 11.76 -6.76 22.97
C PRO A 197 12.37 -7.68 24.02
N ALA A 198 13.60 -7.36 24.43
CA ALA A 198 14.26 -8.05 25.53
C ALA A 198 13.57 -7.62 26.84
N VAL A 199 12.71 -8.50 27.38
CA VAL A 199 12.10 -8.29 28.70
C VAL A 199 13.17 -8.55 29.75
N SER A 200 13.77 -7.48 30.28
CA SER A 200 14.53 -7.54 31.52
C SER A 200 13.59 -7.25 32.67
N PHE A 201 13.39 -8.24 33.54
CA PHE A 201 12.79 -8.00 34.85
C PHE A 201 13.93 -7.50 35.76
N GLU A 202 13.84 -6.27 36.23
CA GLU A 202 14.51 -5.85 37.46
C GLU A 202 13.61 -6.11 38.67
#